data_AF-A0A317J8I3-F1
#
_entry.id   AF-A0A317J8I3-F1
#
_cell.length_a   1.000
_cell.length_b   1.000
_cell.length_c   1.000
_cell.angle_alpha   90.00
_cell.angle_beta   90.00
_cell.angle_gamma   90.00
#
_symmetry.space_group_name_H-M   'P 1'
#
loop_
_entity.id
_entity.type
_entity.pdbx_description
1 polymer ?
#
loop_
_entity_poly.entity_id
_entity_poly.type
_entity_poly.pdbx_seq_one_letter_code
_entity_poly.pdbx_strand_id
1 'polypeptide(L)'
;MKLSAIGVALFLVAGPAAVWADDLDDALQALKDAQPSKDVAKIKDLAAKAHTVAKKWQEPPPADGDKESYEARARYAKDVDTYSEYSLYALAVQSDAKTAGDLVAALEAQNPKSKYLDMPDVLLIQADAALTRKQTDRALALANRMVAAANKKGPDDIPAADWDRTKSSALARGYFILGSVACERNQYKAADTNLRAALPLIKGNNAMMGPALFCLGVVNYNLANMTANKAKMLEAAKFSEQAAAIPGPTQDQAYKNSMAMKAAAEKMR
;
A
#
# COMPACT_ATOMS: atom_id res chain seq x y z
N MET A 1 11.50 10.78 -12.96
CA MET A 1 10.74 11.96 -12.48
C MET A 1 11.56 12.60 -11.36
N LYS A 2 11.94 13.87 -11.50
CA LYS A 2 12.58 14.65 -10.42
C LYS A 2 11.47 15.14 -9.49
N LEU A 3 11.18 14.39 -8.44
CA LEU A 3 10.24 14.82 -7.40
C LEU A 3 11.00 15.74 -6.44
N SER A 4 10.57 17.01 -6.40
CA SER A 4 11.05 18.03 -5.48
C SER A 4 11.05 17.50 -4.05
N ALA A 5 12.13 17.80 -3.33
CA ALA A 5 12.27 17.53 -1.91
C ALA A 5 11.02 17.99 -1.16
N ILE A 6 10.24 17.04 -0.63
CA ILE A 6 9.19 17.34 0.35
C ILE A 6 9.92 17.74 1.62
N GLY A 7 10.10 19.05 1.77
CA GLY A 7 10.58 19.66 2.99
C GLY A 7 9.45 19.61 4.01
N VAL A 8 9.52 18.66 4.94
CA VAL A 8 8.79 18.77 6.20
C VAL A 8 9.28 20.06 6.85
N ALA A 9 8.42 21.07 6.91
CA ALA A 9 8.69 22.33 7.59
C ALA A 9 8.74 22.08 9.10
N LEU A 10 9.90 21.62 9.57
CA LEU A 10 10.24 21.55 10.98
C LEU A 10 10.59 22.97 11.43
N PHE A 11 9.71 23.58 12.22
CA PHE A 11 9.98 24.85 12.88
C PHE A 11 11.14 24.66 13.87
N LEU A 12 12.31 25.21 13.54
CA LEU A 12 13.42 25.35 14.47
C LEU A 12 13.01 26.34 15.57
N VAL A 13 12.54 25.81 16.69
CA VAL A 13 12.42 26.58 17.92
C VAL A 13 13.82 26.60 18.55
N ALA A 14 14.57 27.67 18.29
CA ALA A 14 15.79 27.98 19.03
C ALA A 14 15.40 28.40 20.47
N GLY A 15 15.24 27.41 21.36
CA GLY A 15 15.13 27.63 22.80
C GLY A 15 16.52 27.87 23.42
N PRO A 16 16.59 28.53 24.59
CA PRO A 16 17.86 28.95 25.19
C PRO A 16 18.78 27.75 25.44
N ALA A 17 19.98 27.84 24.88
CA ALA A 17 21.02 26.84 25.00
C ALA A 17 21.52 26.72 26.44
N ALA A 18 21.11 25.66 27.14
CA ALA A 18 21.92 25.00 28.17
C ALA A 18 21.23 23.71 28.67
N VAL A 19 22.04 22.67 28.91
CA VAL A 19 21.83 21.45 29.71
C VAL A 19 21.58 20.12 28.95
N TRP A 20 21.22 20.09 27.67
CA TRP A 20 21.12 18.82 26.92
C TRP A 20 22.05 18.80 25.71
N ALA A 21 23.07 17.95 25.75
CA ALA A 21 23.96 17.71 24.62
C ALA A 21 23.18 17.25 23.37
N ASP A 22 23.69 17.67 22.22
CA ASP A 22 23.13 17.74 20.86
C ASP A 22 22.67 16.42 20.19
N ASP A 23 22.39 15.34 20.93
CA ASP A 23 22.10 14.01 20.34
C ASP A 23 20.93 14.02 19.32
N LEU A 24 19.89 14.84 19.57
CA LEU A 24 18.74 14.95 18.64
C LEU A 24 19.09 15.72 17.37
N ASP A 25 19.85 16.81 17.52
CA ASP A 25 20.24 17.68 16.42
C ASP A 25 21.25 16.98 15.53
N ASP A 26 22.23 16.32 16.14
CA ASP A 26 23.23 15.48 15.46
C ASP A 26 22.57 14.32 14.72
N ALA A 27 21.63 13.61 15.36
CA ALA A 27 20.94 12.50 14.72
C ALA A 27 20.07 12.97 13.54
N LEU A 28 19.36 14.09 13.70
CA LEU A 28 18.56 14.68 12.62
C LEU A 28 19.45 15.12 11.45
N GLN A 29 20.53 15.83 11.74
CA GLN A 29 21.44 16.37 10.74
C GLN A 29 22.17 15.26 9.99
N ALA A 30 22.71 14.26 10.70
CA ALA A 30 23.35 13.11 10.08
C ALA A 30 22.39 12.36 9.12
N LEU A 31 21.12 12.20 9.52
CA LEU A 31 20.13 11.56 8.68
C LEU A 31 19.77 12.41 7.45
N LYS A 32 19.62 13.73 7.61
CA LYS A 32 19.43 14.68 6.49
C LYS A 32 20.59 14.63 5.50
N ASP A 33 21.83 14.60 5.99
CA ASP A 33 23.03 14.56 5.15
C ASP A 33 23.22 13.22 4.44
N ALA A 34 22.71 12.13 5.02
CA ALA A 34 22.71 10.81 4.39
C ALA A 34 21.62 10.66 3.32
N GLN A 35 20.49 11.36 3.43
CA GLN A 35 19.34 11.16 2.54
C GLN A 35 19.68 11.27 1.03
N PRO A 36 20.52 12.24 0.57
CA PRO A 36 20.88 12.35 -0.85
C PRO A 36 21.69 11.17 -1.38
N SER A 37 22.43 10.45 -0.53
CA SER A 37 23.25 9.31 -0.99
C SER A 37 22.42 8.09 -1.35
N LYS A 38 21.19 7.99 -0.80
CA LYS A 38 20.30 6.82 -0.90
C LYS A 38 20.96 5.52 -0.44
N ASP A 39 21.99 5.61 0.39
CA ASP A 39 22.65 4.46 0.99
C ASP A 39 21.70 3.80 2.00
N VAL A 40 21.14 2.67 1.60
CA VAL A 40 20.13 1.93 2.37
C VAL A 40 20.66 1.55 3.74
N ALA A 41 21.89 1.05 3.83
CA ALA A 41 22.46 0.61 5.10
C ALA A 41 22.68 1.79 6.05
N LYS A 42 23.27 2.88 5.52
CA LYS A 42 23.51 4.10 6.29
C LYS A 42 22.22 4.77 6.76
N ILE A 43 21.22 4.88 5.89
CA ILE A 43 19.93 5.51 6.23
C ILE A 43 19.18 4.68 7.27
N LYS A 44 19.20 3.34 7.18
CA LYS A 44 18.60 2.47 8.21
C LYS A 44 19.25 2.64 9.57
N ASP A 45 20.58 2.66 9.62
CA ASP A 45 21.34 2.85 10.86
C ASP A 45 21.05 4.22 11.49
N LEU A 46 21.09 5.28 10.68
CA LEU A 46 20.83 6.65 11.16
C LEU A 46 19.37 6.88 11.58
N ALA A 47 18.41 6.30 10.86
CA ALA A 47 17.00 6.34 11.26
C ALA A 47 16.78 5.65 12.60
N ALA A 48 17.37 4.46 12.80
CA ALA A 48 17.28 3.74 14.07
C ALA A 48 17.92 4.51 15.23
N LYS A 49 19.05 5.19 14.99
CA LYS A 49 19.70 6.07 15.97
C LYS A 49 18.82 7.26 16.33
N ALA A 50 18.30 7.97 15.32
CA ALA A 50 17.40 9.11 15.52
C ALA A 50 16.14 8.72 16.32
N HIS A 51 15.52 7.58 15.99
CA HIS A 51 14.42 7.01 16.75
C HIS A 51 14.81 6.73 18.21
N THR A 52 15.94 6.05 18.42
CA THR A 52 16.41 5.68 19.77
C THR A 52 16.64 6.91 20.64
N VAL A 53 17.25 7.97 20.10
CA VAL A 53 17.46 9.23 20.82
C VAL A 53 16.11 9.89 21.10
N ALA A 54 15.21 9.97 20.12
CA ALA A 54 13.90 10.59 20.29
C ALA A 54 13.03 9.88 21.35
N LYS A 55 13.10 8.55 21.43
CA LYS A 55 12.36 7.75 22.42
C LYS A 55 12.67 8.12 23.86
N LYS A 56 13.89 8.62 24.16
CA LYS A 56 14.29 9.07 25.50
C LYS A 56 13.44 10.24 26.02
N TRP A 57 12.80 10.99 25.13
CA TRP A 57 12.00 12.18 25.45
C TRP A 57 10.49 11.91 25.49
N GLN A 58 10.08 10.64 25.45
CA GLN A 58 8.68 10.25 25.60
C GLN A 58 8.28 9.98 27.07
N GLU A 59 9.25 10.07 27.98
CA GLU A 59 9.04 9.93 29.42
C GLU A 59 8.45 11.23 30.02
N PRO A 60 7.82 11.17 31.20
CA PRO A 60 7.40 12.37 31.91
C PRO A 60 8.61 13.27 32.25
N PRO A 61 8.41 14.61 32.30
CA PRO A 61 9.47 15.51 32.76
C PRO A 61 9.94 15.14 34.17
N PRO A 62 11.25 15.28 34.48
CA PRO A 62 11.76 15.10 35.84
C PRO A 62 11.02 16.01 36.84
N ALA A 63 10.80 15.51 38.06
CA ALA A 63 10.02 16.22 39.08
C ALA A 63 10.59 17.61 39.42
N ASP A 64 11.93 17.72 39.46
CA ASP A 64 12.67 18.93 39.82
C ASP A 64 13.22 19.69 38.59
N GLY A 65 12.83 19.28 37.38
CA GLY A 65 13.30 19.87 36.13
C GLY A 65 12.45 21.05 35.64
N ASP A 66 13.04 21.88 34.77
CA ASP A 66 12.27 22.85 34.00
C ASP A 66 11.32 22.13 33.04
N LYS A 67 10.04 22.13 33.40
CA LYS A 67 8.97 21.44 32.66
C LYS A 67 8.76 22.04 31.28
N GLU A 68 8.86 23.35 31.13
CA GLU A 68 8.61 24.02 29.85
C GLU A 68 9.70 23.66 28.84
N SER A 69 10.96 23.76 29.27
CA SER A 69 12.10 23.33 28.46
C SER A 69 12.02 21.85 28.09
N TYR A 70 11.60 20.98 29.03
CA TYR A 70 11.47 19.54 28.77
C TYR A 70 10.37 19.25 27.74
N GLU A 71 9.21 19.88 27.90
CA GLU A 71 8.11 19.74 26.95
C GLU A 71 8.48 20.25 25.56
N ALA A 72 9.24 21.34 25.45
CA ALA A 72 9.73 21.84 24.18
C ALA A 72 10.66 20.82 23.50
N ARG A 73 11.59 20.23 24.26
CA ARG A 73 12.51 19.21 23.71
C ARG A 73 11.78 17.90 23.38
N ALA A 74 10.78 17.50 24.15
CA ALA A 74 9.93 16.35 23.84
C ALA A 74 9.13 16.53 22.55
N ARG A 75 8.62 17.75 22.29
CA ARG A 75 8.00 18.08 20.99
C ARG A 75 9.01 17.96 19.86
N TYR A 76 10.20 18.51 20.02
CA TYR A 76 11.26 18.40 19.01
C TYR A 76 11.73 16.95 18.79
N ALA A 77 11.81 16.14 19.84
CA ALA A 77 12.14 14.73 19.73
C ALA A 77 11.11 13.96 18.89
N LYS A 78 9.81 14.24 19.08
CA LYS A 78 8.73 13.66 18.25
C LYS A 78 8.88 14.03 16.78
N ASP A 79 9.34 15.24 16.52
CA ASP A 79 9.62 15.79 15.21
C ASP A 79 10.82 15.08 14.54
N VAL A 80 11.90 14.83 15.29
CA VAL A 80 13.04 13.99 14.86
C VAL A 80 12.61 12.54 14.59
N ASP A 81 11.79 11.97 15.48
CA ASP A 81 11.27 10.61 15.33
C ASP A 81 10.45 10.48 14.04
N THR A 82 9.54 11.45 13.81
CA THR A 82 8.73 11.53 12.59
C THR A 82 9.59 11.64 11.33
N TYR A 83 10.69 12.39 11.38
CA TYR A 83 11.62 12.49 10.26
C TYR A 83 12.37 11.17 10.03
N SER A 84 12.73 10.45 11.09
CA SER A 84 13.37 9.13 10.96
C SER A 84 12.48 8.10 10.25
N GLU A 85 11.19 8.09 10.57
CA GLU A 85 10.19 7.26 9.89
C GLU A 85 10.00 7.69 8.42
N TYR A 86 9.94 9.00 8.17
CA TYR A 86 9.83 9.56 6.82
C TYR A 86 11.00 9.16 5.94
N SER A 87 12.24 9.18 6.47
CA SER A 87 13.44 8.80 5.72
C SER A 87 13.38 7.36 5.20
N LEU A 88 12.92 6.43 6.04
CA LEU A 88 12.72 5.02 5.64
C LEU A 88 11.62 4.89 4.58
N TYR A 89 10.47 5.54 4.82
CA TYR A 89 9.36 5.57 3.87
C TYR A 89 9.76 6.14 2.51
N ALA A 90 10.37 7.33 2.48
CA ALA A 90 10.72 8.04 1.27
C ALA A 90 11.75 7.28 0.44
N LEU A 91 12.70 6.58 1.07
CA LEU A 91 13.63 5.70 0.38
C LEU A 91 12.94 4.44 -0.14
N ALA A 92 12.03 3.84 0.63
CA ALA A 92 11.28 2.65 0.21
C ALA A 92 10.50 2.90 -1.09
N VAL A 93 9.79 4.04 -1.18
CA VAL A 93 9.02 4.43 -2.39
C VAL A 93 9.91 4.58 -3.62
N GLN A 94 11.19 4.89 -3.45
CA GLN A 94 12.14 5.10 -4.55
C GLN A 94 12.95 3.84 -4.91
N SER A 95 12.77 2.75 -4.18
CA SER A 95 13.60 1.55 -4.27
C SER A 95 12.94 0.45 -5.11
N ASP A 96 13.74 -0.54 -5.53
CA ASP A 96 13.19 -1.78 -6.08
C ASP A 96 12.38 -2.55 -5.02
N ALA A 97 11.56 -3.52 -5.45
CA ALA A 97 10.64 -4.23 -4.57
C ALA A 97 11.31 -4.92 -3.37
N LYS A 98 12.53 -5.47 -3.54
CA LYS A 98 13.23 -6.17 -2.46
C LYS A 98 13.72 -5.16 -1.43
N THR A 99 14.38 -4.11 -1.88
CA THR A 99 14.91 -3.03 -1.03
C THR A 99 13.78 -2.27 -0.33
N ALA A 100 12.70 -1.97 -1.04
CA ALA A 100 11.50 -1.34 -0.48
C ALA A 100 10.88 -2.19 0.64
N GLY A 101 10.78 -3.51 0.45
CA GLY A 101 10.29 -4.43 1.47
C GLY A 101 11.16 -4.45 2.74
N ASP A 102 12.48 -4.40 2.60
CA ASP A 102 13.41 -4.33 3.74
C ASP A 102 13.28 -2.99 4.51
N LEU A 103 13.17 -1.87 3.80
CA LEU A 103 12.97 -0.56 4.41
C LEU A 103 11.62 -0.44 5.13
N VAL A 104 10.54 -0.97 4.54
CA VAL A 104 9.22 -1.02 5.20
C VAL A 104 9.24 -1.92 6.43
N ALA A 105 9.95 -3.06 6.38
CA ALA A 105 10.11 -3.92 7.55
C ALA A 105 10.88 -3.22 8.68
N ALA A 106 11.92 -2.44 8.35
CA ALA A 106 12.62 -1.62 9.32
C ALA A 106 11.71 -0.55 9.94
N LEU A 107 10.88 0.11 9.12
CA LEU A 107 9.88 1.08 9.60
C LEU A 107 8.84 0.43 10.52
N GLU A 108 8.29 -0.74 10.16
CA GLU A 108 7.32 -1.49 10.99
C GLU A 108 7.94 -1.92 12.32
N ALA A 109 9.21 -2.34 12.32
CA ALA A 109 9.94 -2.69 13.54
C ALA A 109 10.24 -1.48 14.42
N GLN A 110 10.58 -0.33 13.81
CA GLN A 110 10.88 0.91 14.52
C GLN A 110 9.62 1.50 15.17
N ASN A 111 8.53 1.64 14.40
CA ASN A 111 7.26 2.10 14.93
C ASN A 111 6.08 1.42 14.19
N PRO A 112 5.46 0.38 14.77
CA PRO A 112 4.31 -0.30 14.16
C PRO A 112 3.06 0.59 14.06
N LYS A 113 3.06 1.77 14.71
CA LYS A 113 2.01 2.78 14.65
C LYS A 113 2.39 3.96 13.74
N SER A 114 3.49 3.87 13.00
CA SER A 114 3.89 4.93 12.08
C SER A 114 2.77 5.22 11.08
N LYS A 115 2.46 6.50 10.90
CA LYS A 115 1.46 6.95 9.92
C LYS A 115 1.85 6.56 8.48
N TYR A 116 3.15 6.39 8.21
CA TYR A 116 3.64 6.05 6.88
C TYR A 116 3.34 4.59 6.50
N LEU A 117 3.08 3.70 7.47
CA LEU A 117 2.66 2.32 7.20
C LEU A 117 1.25 2.21 6.59
N ASP A 118 0.45 3.28 6.70
CA ASP A 118 -0.87 3.40 6.09
C ASP A 118 -0.86 4.14 4.74
N MET A 119 0.32 4.51 4.23
CA MET A 119 0.43 5.11 2.90
C MET A 119 0.14 4.06 1.83
N PRO A 120 -0.62 4.39 0.76
CA PRO A 120 -1.02 3.40 -0.23
C PRO A 120 0.14 2.64 -0.87
N ASP A 121 1.25 3.31 -1.16
CA ASP A 121 2.44 2.67 -1.75
C ASP A 121 3.12 1.69 -0.80
N VAL A 122 3.12 1.97 0.51
CA VAL A 122 3.64 1.06 1.54
C VAL A 122 2.72 -0.14 1.74
N LEU A 123 1.41 0.09 1.75
CA LEU A 123 0.42 -0.99 1.83
C LEU A 123 0.49 -1.91 0.61
N LEU A 124 0.77 -1.36 -0.57
CA LEU A 124 1.02 -2.12 -1.80
C LEU A 124 2.25 -3.05 -1.64
N ILE A 125 3.39 -2.50 -1.21
CA ILE A 125 4.62 -3.28 -0.97
C ILE A 125 4.35 -4.43 0.01
N GLN A 126 3.67 -4.14 1.12
CA GLN A 126 3.35 -5.16 2.11
C GLN A 126 2.37 -6.21 1.59
N ALA A 127 1.36 -5.81 0.81
CA ALA A 127 0.37 -6.72 0.25
C ALA A 127 1.03 -7.70 -0.74
N ASP A 128 1.92 -7.20 -1.60
CA ASP A 128 2.66 -8.04 -2.55
C ASP A 128 3.61 -9.00 -1.83
N ALA A 129 4.35 -8.53 -0.82
CA ALA A 129 5.19 -9.40 0.01
C ALA A 129 4.38 -10.49 0.73
N ALA A 130 3.20 -10.15 1.25
CA ALA A 130 2.29 -11.10 1.88
C ALA A 130 1.81 -12.16 0.87
N LEU A 131 1.44 -11.77 -0.35
CA LEU A 131 1.05 -12.71 -1.42
C LEU A 131 2.20 -13.64 -1.81
N THR A 132 3.42 -13.14 -1.99
CA THR A 132 4.60 -13.96 -2.29
C THR A 132 4.85 -15.00 -1.19
N ARG A 133 4.59 -14.65 0.06
CA ARG A 133 4.71 -15.53 1.23
C ARG A 133 3.47 -16.40 1.48
N LYS A 134 2.47 -16.36 0.58
CA LYS A 134 1.18 -17.06 0.70
C LYS A 134 0.41 -16.71 1.98
N GLN A 135 0.61 -15.52 2.52
CA GLN A 135 -0.09 -14.98 3.69
C GLN A 135 -1.40 -14.29 3.26
N THR A 136 -2.33 -15.07 2.70
CA THR A 136 -3.54 -14.55 2.04
C THR A 136 -4.39 -13.65 2.94
N ASP A 137 -4.57 -13.99 4.22
CA ASP A 137 -5.35 -13.15 5.15
C ASP A 137 -4.68 -11.81 5.44
N ARG A 138 -3.34 -11.79 5.57
CA ARG A 138 -2.58 -10.53 5.70
C ARG A 138 -2.71 -9.69 4.44
N ALA A 139 -2.61 -10.31 3.26
CA ALA A 139 -2.79 -9.61 1.98
C ALA A 139 -4.19 -9.00 1.85
N LEU A 140 -5.25 -9.71 2.27
CA LEU A 140 -6.62 -9.18 2.31
C LEU A 140 -6.77 -7.98 3.25
N ALA A 141 -6.22 -8.07 4.47
CA ALA A 141 -6.28 -6.98 5.43
C ALA A 141 -5.57 -5.72 4.90
N LEU A 142 -4.40 -5.90 4.28
CA LEU A 142 -3.63 -4.82 3.65
C LEU A 142 -4.35 -4.24 2.44
N ALA A 143 -4.95 -5.06 1.58
CA ALA A 143 -5.71 -4.60 0.42
C ALA A 143 -6.92 -3.75 0.81
N ASN A 144 -7.65 -4.13 1.89
CA ASN A 144 -8.73 -3.31 2.43
C ASN A 144 -8.23 -1.95 2.94
N ARG A 145 -7.14 -1.95 3.73
CA ARG A 145 -6.51 -0.69 4.20
C ARG A 145 -6.05 0.17 3.04
N MET A 146 -5.49 -0.44 2.00
CA MET A 146 -4.98 0.26 0.81
C MET A 146 -6.11 0.95 0.04
N VAL A 147 -7.22 0.25 -0.21
CA VAL A 147 -8.41 0.84 -0.84
C VAL A 147 -8.99 1.96 0.02
N ALA A 148 -9.07 1.77 1.33
CA ALA A 148 -9.55 2.81 2.25
C ALA A 148 -8.64 4.04 2.24
N ALA A 149 -7.32 3.86 2.28
CA ALA A 149 -6.33 4.94 2.23
C ALA A 149 -6.37 5.71 0.91
N ALA A 150 -6.44 4.99 -0.23
CA ALA A 150 -6.50 5.59 -1.55
C ALA A 150 -7.79 6.41 -1.80
N ASN A 151 -8.89 6.11 -1.09
CA ASN A 151 -10.13 6.87 -1.19
C ASN A 151 -10.19 8.11 -0.29
N LYS A 152 -9.21 8.32 0.59
CA LYS A 152 -9.10 9.56 1.38
C LYS A 152 -8.65 10.73 0.51
N LYS A 153 -8.86 11.94 1.01
CA LYS A 153 -8.22 13.15 0.46
C LYS A 153 -6.71 12.95 0.50
N GLY A 154 -6.03 13.28 -0.60
CA GLY A 154 -4.57 13.25 -0.64
C GLY A 154 -3.96 14.21 0.38
N PRO A 155 -2.73 13.92 0.86
CA PRO A 155 -1.99 14.87 1.70
C PRO A 155 -1.85 16.23 1.01
N ASP A 156 -1.94 17.33 1.77
CA ASP A 156 -1.90 18.69 1.22
C ASP A 156 -0.56 19.03 0.56
N ASP A 157 0.50 18.30 0.90
CA ASP A 157 1.87 18.42 0.40
C ASP A 157 2.16 17.57 -0.85
N ILE A 158 1.21 16.73 -1.29
CA ILE A 158 1.35 15.92 -2.51
C ILE A 158 0.53 16.56 -3.65
N PRO A 159 1.14 16.88 -4.80
CA PRO A 159 0.41 17.39 -5.96
C PRO A 159 -0.74 16.47 -6.35
N ALA A 160 -1.91 17.04 -6.67
CA ALA A 160 -3.12 16.26 -6.97
C ALA A 160 -2.90 15.20 -8.06
N ALA A 161 -2.16 15.53 -9.12
CA ALA A 161 -1.86 14.59 -10.20
C ALA A 161 -0.98 13.40 -9.75
N ASP A 162 -0.06 13.62 -8.81
CA ASP A 162 0.77 12.55 -8.26
C ASP A 162 -0.03 11.70 -7.27
N TRP A 163 -0.89 12.33 -6.46
CA TRP A 163 -1.83 11.61 -5.60
C TRP A 163 -2.80 10.74 -6.41
N ASP A 164 -3.38 11.26 -7.49
CA ASP A 164 -4.30 10.52 -8.36
C ASP A 164 -3.63 9.27 -8.98
N ARG A 165 -2.34 9.36 -9.30
CA ARG A 165 -1.55 8.23 -9.79
C ARG A 165 -1.35 7.17 -8.72
N THR A 166 -0.92 7.56 -7.51
CA THR A 166 -0.78 6.66 -6.36
C THR A 166 -2.11 6.00 -6.03
N LYS A 167 -3.20 6.78 -5.96
CA LYS A 167 -4.57 6.31 -5.76
C LYS A 167 -4.97 5.28 -6.81
N SER A 168 -4.76 5.56 -8.09
CA SER A 168 -5.15 4.65 -9.17
C SER A 168 -4.43 3.30 -9.07
N SER A 169 -3.10 3.31 -8.84
CA SER A 169 -2.30 2.10 -8.65
C SER A 169 -2.75 1.29 -7.43
N ALA A 170 -2.97 1.97 -6.30
CA ALA A 170 -3.40 1.35 -5.06
C ALA A 170 -4.81 0.73 -5.17
N LEU A 171 -5.76 1.44 -5.77
CA LEU A 171 -7.10 0.92 -6.03
C LEU A 171 -7.07 -0.26 -7.01
N ALA A 172 -6.28 -0.16 -8.09
CA ALA A 172 -6.12 -1.23 -9.08
C ALA A 172 -5.68 -2.53 -8.42
N ARG A 173 -4.61 -2.47 -7.62
CA ARG A 173 -4.08 -3.64 -6.92
C ARG A 173 -5.01 -4.10 -5.80
N GLY A 174 -5.55 -3.19 -5.02
CA GLY A 174 -6.41 -3.51 -3.88
C GLY A 174 -7.66 -4.26 -4.29
N TYR A 175 -8.40 -3.72 -5.26
CA TYR A 175 -9.57 -4.39 -5.80
C TYR A 175 -9.25 -5.71 -6.50
N PHE A 176 -8.11 -5.79 -7.19
CA PHE A 176 -7.66 -7.06 -7.79
C PHE A 176 -7.42 -8.14 -6.71
N ILE A 177 -6.66 -7.82 -5.66
CA ILE A 177 -6.38 -8.78 -4.57
C ILE A 177 -7.67 -9.22 -3.87
N LEU A 178 -8.51 -8.25 -3.47
CA LEU A 178 -9.79 -8.54 -2.81
C LEU A 178 -10.67 -9.42 -3.69
N GLY A 179 -10.75 -9.10 -4.98
CA GLY A 179 -11.55 -9.82 -5.95
C GLY A 179 -11.04 -11.23 -6.26
N SER A 180 -9.74 -11.38 -6.49
CA SER A 180 -9.11 -12.67 -6.79
C SER A 180 -9.19 -13.63 -5.61
N VAL A 181 -8.89 -13.17 -4.39
CA VAL A 181 -8.99 -14.01 -3.19
C VAL A 181 -10.45 -14.36 -2.90
N ALA A 182 -11.40 -13.43 -3.08
CA ALA A 182 -12.82 -13.74 -2.98
C ALA A 182 -13.26 -14.79 -4.01
N CYS A 183 -12.73 -14.75 -5.24
CA CYS A 183 -12.99 -15.75 -6.26
C CYS A 183 -12.49 -17.14 -5.84
N GLU A 184 -11.24 -17.23 -5.35
CA GLU A 184 -10.65 -18.47 -4.82
C GLU A 184 -11.46 -19.05 -3.65
N ARG A 185 -12.06 -18.18 -2.83
CA ARG A 185 -12.91 -18.55 -1.68
C ARG A 185 -14.37 -18.79 -2.03
N ASN A 186 -14.74 -18.81 -3.31
CA ASN A 186 -16.13 -18.93 -3.78
C ASN A 186 -17.08 -17.84 -3.24
N GLN A 187 -16.56 -16.69 -2.83
CA GLN A 187 -17.32 -15.54 -2.35
C GLN A 187 -17.80 -14.70 -3.54
N TYR A 188 -18.67 -15.28 -4.37
CA TYR A 188 -18.97 -14.79 -5.72
C TYR A 188 -19.43 -13.33 -5.76
N LYS A 189 -20.30 -12.88 -4.84
CA LYS A 189 -20.77 -11.48 -4.81
C LYS A 189 -19.62 -10.49 -4.54
N ALA A 190 -18.75 -10.83 -3.58
CA ALA A 190 -17.60 -9.99 -3.24
C ALA A 190 -16.57 -9.97 -4.38
N ALA A 191 -16.34 -11.11 -5.02
CA ALA A 191 -15.47 -11.22 -6.19
C ALA A 191 -15.97 -10.37 -7.36
N ASP A 192 -17.25 -10.48 -7.72
CA ASP A 192 -17.86 -9.70 -8.81
C ASP A 192 -17.72 -8.19 -8.58
N THR A 193 -18.03 -7.74 -7.35
CA THR A 193 -17.97 -6.33 -6.97
C THR A 193 -16.53 -5.78 -7.10
N ASN A 194 -15.56 -6.46 -6.48
CA ASN A 194 -14.19 -5.97 -6.44
C ASN A 194 -13.50 -6.08 -7.81
N LEU A 195 -13.65 -7.20 -8.52
CA LEU A 195 -12.98 -7.36 -9.82
C LEU A 195 -13.51 -6.35 -10.85
N ARG A 196 -14.80 -6.03 -10.85
CA ARG A 196 -15.35 -4.97 -11.71
C ARG A 196 -14.77 -3.59 -11.38
N ALA A 197 -14.56 -3.28 -10.10
CA ALA A 197 -13.89 -2.05 -9.70
C ALA A 197 -12.42 -2.02 -10.15
N ALA A 198 -11.76 -3.19 -10.21
CA ALA A 198 -10.38 -3.30 -10.70
C ALA A 198 -10.27 -3.13 -12.23
N LEU A 199 -11.20 -3.70 -13.02
CA LEU A 199 -11.12 -3.74 -14.49
C LEU A 199 -10.71 -2.42 -15.18
N PRO A 200 -11.35 -1.27 -14.93
CA PRO A 200 -10.97 -0.03 -15.59
C PRO A 200 -9.56 0.45 -15.19
N LEU A 201 -9.10 0.13 -13.99
CA LEU A 201 -7.82 0.55 -13.44
C LEU A 201 -6.65 -0.33 -13.89
N ILE A 202 -6.92 -1.59 -14.25
CA ILE A 202 -5.91 -2.55 -14.73
C ILE A 202 -5.86 -2.65 -16.26
N LYS A 203 -6.53 -1.75 -16.98
CA LYS A 203 -6.55 -1.73 -18.45
C LYS A 203 -5.12 -1.65 -19.01
N GLY A 204 -4.81 -2.54 -19.93
CA GLY A 204 -3.47 -2.67 -20.53
C GLY A 204 -2.49 -3.51 -19.72
N ASN A 205 -2.81 -3.90 -18.47
CA ASN A 205 -2.03 -4.85 -17.70
C ASN A 205 -2.58 -6.27 -17.90
N ASN A 206 -2.14 -6.95 -18.95
CA ASN A 206 -2.61 -8.30 -19.31
C ASN A 206 -2.40 -9.34 -18.21
N ALA A 207 -1.34 -9.20 -17.40
CA ALA A 207 -1.04 -10.10 -16.29
C ALA A 207 -2.10 -10.05 -15.17
N MET A 208 -2.80 -8.92 -15.02
CA MET A 208 -3.93 -8.78 -14.09
C MET A 208 -5.28 -8.95 -14.80
N MET A 209 -5.41 -8.37 -16.00
CA MET A 209 -6.66 -8.34 -16.76
C MET A 209 -7.15 -9.74 -17.13
N GLY A 210 -6.28 -10.61 -17.67
CA GLY A 210 -6.65 -11.97 -18.04
C GLY A 210 -7.24 -12.77 -16.87
N PRO A 211 -6.50 -12.91 -15.75
CA PRO A 211 -7.00 -13.58 -14.55
C PRO A 211 -8.26 -12.94 -13.95
N ALA A 212 -8.36 -11.60 -13.92
CA ALA A 212 -9.55 -10.91 -13.40
C ALA A 212 -10.80 -11.22 -14.23
N LEU A 213 -10.70 -11.15 -15.56
CA LEU A 213 -11.79 -11.49 -16.47
C LEU A 213 -12.15 -12.97 -16.38
N PHE A 214 -11.17 -13.86 -16.31
CA PHE A 214 -11.41 -15.29 -16.11
C PHE A 214 -12.20 -15.55 -14.82
N CYS A 215 -11.76 -14.96 -13.71
CA CYS A 215 -12.45 -15.04 -12.43
C CYS A 215 -13.88 -14.49 -12.52
N LEU A 216 -14.08 -13.33 -13.16
CA LEU A 216 -15.42 -12.77 -13.38
C LEU A 216 -16.32 -13.70 -14.20
N GLY A 217 -15.78 -14.41 -15.19
CA GLY A 217 -16.49 -15.45 -15.93
C GLY A 217 -16.98 -16.57 -15.00
N VAL A 218 -16.09 -17.16 -14.21
CA VAL A 218 -16.44 -18.22 -13.23
C VAL A 218 -17.45 -17.72 -12.20
N VAL A 219 -17.24 -16.52 -11.65
CA VAL A 219 -18.10 -15.91 -10.64
C VAL A 219 -19.50 -15.66 -11.18
N ASN A 220 -19.63 -15.08 -12.37
CA ASN A 220 -20.94 -14.80 -12.96
C ASN A 220 -21.66 -16.09 -13.37
N TYR A 221 -20.94 -17.12 -13.82
CA TYR A 221 -21.53 -18.45 -14.07
C TYR A 221 -22.17 -19.04 -12.81
N ASN A 222 -21.46 -19.02 -11.69
CA ASN A 222 -21.97 -19.56 -10.43
C ASN A 222 -23.17 -18.75 -9.92
N LEU A 223 -23.08 -17.41 -9.93
CA LEU A 223 -24.20 -16.56 -9.56
C LEU A 223 -25.41 -16.75 -10.48
N ALA A 224 -25.19 -16.93 -11.77
CA ALA A 224 -26.27 -17.19 -12.74
C ALA A 224 -27.02 -18.48 -12.41
N ASN A 225 -26.30 -19.56 -12.10
CA ASN A 225 -26.91 -20.83 -11.70
C ASN A 225 -27.67 -20.70 -10.37
N MET A 226 -27.07 -20.06 -9.36
CA MET A 226 -27.70 -19.85 -8.05
C MET A 226 -28.98 -19.01 -8.11
N THR A 227 -29.10 -18.14 -9.11
CA THR A 227 -30.21 -17.18 -9.24
C THR A 227 -31.09 -17.44 -10.46
N ALA A 228 -30.87 -18.54 -11.18
CA ALA A 228 -31.50 -18.84 -12.47
C ALA A 228 -31.48 -17.65 -13.45
N ASN A 229 -30.37 -16.90 -13.50
CA ASN A 229 -30.26 -15.65 -14.26
C ASN A 229 -29.51 -15.83 -15.58
N LYS A 230 -30.26 -15.93 -16.69
CA LYS A 230 -29.72 -16.05 -18.04
C LYS A 230 -28.83 -14.89 -18.47
N ALA A 231 -29.20 -13.65 -18.14
CA ALA A 231 -28.40 -12.49 -18.51
C ALA A 231 -27.01 -12.53 -17.87
N LYS A 232 -26.94 -12.98 -16.61
CA LYS A 232 -25.68 -13.17 -15.90
C LYS A 232 -24.86 -14.34 -16.47
N MET A 233 -25.52 -15.40 -16.96
CA MET A 233 -24.85 -16.49 -17.68
C MET A 233 -24.19 -16.00 -18.98
N LEU A 234 -24.88 -15.14 -19.74
CA LEU A 234 -24.32 -14.53 -20.95
C LEU A 234 -23.15 -13.59 -20.63
N GLU A 235 -23.25 -12.84 -19.53
CA GLU A 235 -22.15 -12.01 -19.06
C GLU A 235 -20.92 -12.83 -18.65
N ALA A 236 -21.13 -13.97 -17.98
CA ALA A 236 -20.07 -14.93 -17.66
C ALA A 236 -19.34 -15.41 -18.92
N ALA A 237 -20.09 -15.74 -19.98
CA ALA A 237 -19.53 -16.13 -21.27
C ALA A 237 -18.70 -15.00 -21.91
N LYS A 238 -19.19 -13.75 -21.82
CA LYS A 238 -18.50 -12.56 -22.35
C LYS A 238 -17.18 -12.30 -21.63
N PHE A 239 -17.16 -12.36 -20.30
CA PHE A 239 -15.89 -12.21 -19.56
C PHE A 239 -14.90 -13.33 -19.89
N SER A 240 -15.38 -14.56 -20.02
CA SER A 240 -14.54 -15.70 -20.42
C SER A 240 -13.98 -15.53 -21.84
N GLU A 241 -14.77 -14.99 -22.77
CA GLU A 241 -14.32 -14.66 -24.13
C GLU A 241 -13.25 -13.57 -24.14
N GLN A 242 -13.44 -12.51 -23.35
CA GLN A 242 -12.44 -11.44 -23.20
C GLN A 242 -11.15 -11.97 -22.57
N ALA A 243 -11.23 -12.85 -21.58
CA ALA A 243 -10.06 -13.51 -21.00
C ALA A 243 -9.34 -14.41 -22.02
N ALA A 244 -10.07 -15.12 -22.88
CA ALA A 244 -9.51 -15.97 -23.93
C ALA A 244 -8.77 -15.18 -25.02
N ALA A 245 -9.12 -13.90 -25.20
CA ALA A 245 -8.42 -13.01 -26.13
C ALA A 245 -7.07 -12.51 -25.59
N ILE A 246 -6.77 -12.73 -24.31
CA ILE A 246 -5.52 -12.31 -23.68
C ILE A 246 -4.59 -13.52 -23.57
N PRO A 247 -3.40 -13.50 -24.20
CA PRO A 247 -2.42 -14.56 -24.04
C PRO A 247 -2.03 -14.74 -22.57
N GLY A 248 -2.10 -15.98 -22.08
CA GLY A 248 -1.73 -16.29 -20.70
C GLY A 248 -2.28 -17.63 -20.21
N PRO A 249 -2.00 -17.99 -18.93
CA PRO A 249 -2.32 -19.31 -18.39
C PRO A 249 -3.81 -19.67 -18.39
N THR A 250 -4.69 -18.68 -18.40
CA THR A 250 -6.14 -18.87 -18.38
C THR A 250 -6.77 -18.96 -19.76
N GLN A 251 -6.04 -18.70 -20.84
CA GLN A 251 -6.57 -18.50 -22.20
C GLN A 251 -7.43 -19.67 -22.68
N ASP A 252 -6.85 -20.88 -22.74
CA ASP A 252 -7.53 -22.07 -23.27
C ASP A 252 -8.76 -22.45 -22.45
N GLN A 253 -8.64 -22.34 -21.12
CA GLN A 253 -9.75 -22.64 -20.23
C GLN A 253 -10.86 -21.60 -20.38
N ALA A 254 -10.52 -20.32 -20.53
CA ALA A 254 -11.48 -19.25 -20.75
C ALA A 254 -12.25 -19.44 -22.06
N TYR A 255 -11.58 -19.88 -23.13
CA TYR A 255 -12.22 -20.20 -24.40
C TYR A 255 -13.26 -21.31 -24.24
N LYS A 256 -12.88 -22.43 -23.60
CA LYS A 256 -13.79 -23.55 -23.32
C LYS A 256 -14.97 -23.12 -22.44
N ASN A 257 -14.70 -22.32 -21.40
CA ASN A 257 -15.70 -21.76 -20.52
C ASN A 257 -16.73 -20.92 -21.28
N SER A 258 -16.27 -20.01 -22.15
CA SER A 258 -17.17 -19.16 -22.95
C SER A 258 -18.16 -20.00 -23.77
N MET A 259 -17.68 -21.03 -24.46
CA MET A 259 -18.52 -21.93 -25.24
C MET A 259 -19.54 -22.68 -24.38
N ALA A 260 -19.11 -23.25 -23.26
CA ALA A 260 -20.00 -23.97 -22.35
C ALA A 260 -21.06 -23.05 -21.73
N MET A 261 -20.70 -21.83 -21.36
CA MET A 261 -21.61 -20.84 -20.77
C MET A 261 -22.65 -20.33 -21.79
N LYS A 262 -22.26 -20.14 -23.06
CA LYS A 262 -23.21 -19.81 -24.15
C LYS A 262 -24.25 -20.92 -24.32
N ALA A 263 -23.80 -22.18 -24.40
CA ALA A 263 -24.70 -23.34 -24.49
C ALA A 263 -25.58 -23.53 -23.24
N ALA A 264 -25.07 -23.20 -22.05
CA ALA A 264 -25.86 -23.23 -20.82
C ALA A 264 -26.97 -22.16 -20.85
N ALA A 265 -26.66 -20.94 -21.28
CA ALA A 265 -27.62 -19.84 -21.38
C ALA A 265 -28.80 -20.16 -22.32
N GLU A 266 -28.57 -20.88 -23.41
CA GLU A 266 -29.62 -21.33 -24.33
C GLU A 266 -30.65 -22.23 -23.65
N LYS A 267 -30.20 -23.05 -22.69
CA LYS A 267 -31.06 -23.97 -21.93
C LYS A 267 -31.76 -23.29 -20.76
N MET A 268 -31.30 -22.12 -20.34
CA MET A 268 -31.97 -21.31 -19.32
C MET A 268 -33.22 -20.67 -19.94
N ARG A 269 -34.37 -20.97 -19.34
CA ARG A 269 -35.67 -20.40 -19.71
C ARG A 269 -35.80 -18.98 -19.19
#